data_AF-A0A668S171-F1
#
_entry.id   AF-A0A668S171-F1
#
_cell.length_a   1.000
_cell.length_b   1.000
_cell.length_c   1.000
_cell.angle_alpha   90.00
_cell.angle_beta   90.00
_cell.angle_gamma   90.00
#
_symmetry.space_group_name_H-M   'P 1'
#
loop_
_entity.id
_entity.type
_entity.pdbx_description
1 polymer ?
#
loop_
_entity_poly.entity_id
_entity_poly.type
_entity_poly.pdbx_seq_one_letter_code
_entity_poly.pdbx_strand_id
1 'polypeptide(L)'
;NTVSSRSVGVTFSSHRGEVLVIGSNLPIIAASGDDVILPCHLKPRFDVQGLTVEWSKPDLKPDPSDRLSRVEYVHLYRDRQEVPDMKMASYFRRTELFMDAMKHGN
;
A
#
# COMPACT_ATOMS: atom_id res chain seq x y z
N ASN A 1 -19.49 -16.41 0.19
CA ASN A 1 -19.22 -14.97 0.24
C ASN A 1 -17.80 -14.71 -0.22
N THR A 2 -17.62 -14.58 -1.53
CA THR A 2 -16.31 -14.44 -2.16
C THR A 2 -15.93 -12.97 -2.14
N VAL A 3 -14.96 -12.56 -1.32
CA VAL A 3 -14.34 -11.25 -1.47
C VAL A 3 -13.44 -11.34 -2.70
N SER A 4 -13.89 -10.75 -3.81
CA SER A 4 -13.10 -10.63 -5.03
C SER A 4 -11.88 -9.76 -4.72
N SER A 5 -10.74 -10.40 -4.46
CA SER A 5 -9.45 -9.73 -4.33
C SER A 5 -9.01 -9.25 -5.71
N ARG A 6 -9.47 -8.08 -6.12
CA ARG A 6 -8.86 -7.33 -7.23
C ARG A 6 -7.67 -6.57 -6.67
N SER A 7 -6.52 -6.74 -7.33
CA SER A 7 -5.19 -6.33 -6.90
C SER A 7 -5.16 -4.93 -6.27
N VAL A 8 -4.72 -4.85 -5.01
CA VAL A 8 -4.39 -3.58 -4.34
C VAL A 8 -3.08 -3.07 -4.94
N GLY A 9 -3.07 -1.82 -5.42
CA GLY A 9 -1.88 -1.22 -6.02
C GLY A 9 -0.92 -0.73 -4.94
N VAL A 10 0.36 -1.07 -5.07
CA VAL A 10 1.45 -0.53 -4.24
C VAL A 10 2.33 0.32 -5.14
N THR A 11 2.56 1.57 -4.77
CA THR A 11 3.40 2.50 -5.54
C THR A 11 4.53 3.03 -4.67
N PHE A 12 5.75 3.05 -5.20
CA PHE A 12 6.92 3.71 -4.62
C PHE A 12 7.43 4.77 -5.61
N SER A 13 7.65 6.00 -5.18
CA SER A 13 8.19 7.07 -6.04
C SER A 13 9.69 7.30 -5.75
N SER A 14 10.57 7.06 -6.73
CA SER A 14 12.02 7.32 -6.66
C SER A 14 12.52 7.99 -7.94
N HIS A 15 13.50 8.90 -7.82
CA HIS A 15 14.12 9.62 -8.95
C HIS A 15 15.29 8.86 -9.60
N ARG A 16 15.56 7.61 -9.19
CA ARG A 16 16.72 6.81 -9.65
C ARG A 16 16.25 5.54 -10.36
N GLY A 17 16.45 5.51 -11.68
CA GLY A 17 16.28 4.31 -12.52
C GLY A 17 14.85 3.76 -12.58
N GLU A 18 14.65 2.74 -13.39
CA GLU A 18 13.38 2.02 -13.45
C GLU A 18 13.27 1.08 -12.23
N VAL A 19 12.37 1.40 -11.31
CA VAL A 19 12.08 0.61 -10.11
C VAL A 19 10.72 -0.06 -10.30
N LEU A 20 10.71 -1.38 -10.23
CA LEU A 20 9.47 -2.17 -10.35
C LEU A 20 8.99 -2.61 -8.98
N VAL A 21 7.69 -2.49 -8.74
CA VAL A 21 7.01 -3.03 -7.57
C VAL A 21 6.37 -4.36 -7.97
N ILE A 22 6.79 -5.44 -7.33
CA ILE A 22 6.34 -6.80 -7.65
C ILE A 22 5.50 -7.30 -6.47
N GLY A 23 4.20 -7.46 -6.69
CA GLY A 23 3.26 -8.02 -5.71
C GLY A 23 3.08 -9.53 -5.85
N SER A 24 2.13 -10.09 -5.10
CA SER A 24 1.71 -11.49 -5.27
C SER A 24 1.10 -11.73 -6.66
N ASN A 25 1.53 -12.81 -7.32
CA ASN A 25 0.94 -13.25 -8.59
C ASN A 25 -0.40 -13.98 -8.41
N LEU A 26 -0.72 -14.37 -7.18
CA LEU A 26 -1.94 -15.10 -6.83
C LEU A 26 -2.80 -14.28 -5.87
N PRO A 27 -4.14 -14.42 -5.92
CA PRO A 27 -5.03 -13.84 -4.94
C PRO A 27 -4.69 -14.33 -3.53
N ILE A 28 -4.80 -13.43 -2.55
CA ILE A 28 -4.63 -13.76 -1.15
C ILE A 28 -6.03 -14.02 -0.57
N ILE A 29 -6.20 -15.20 0.00
CA ILE A 29 -7.50 -15.67 0.53
C ILE A 29 -7.38 -15.72 2.06
N ALA A 30 -8.38 -15.16 2.73
CA ALA A 30 -8.43 -15.13 4.19
C ALA A 30 -9.87 -15.29 4.69
N ALA A 31 -10.02 -15.84 5.89
CA ALA A 31 -11.30 -15.90 6.56
C ALA A 31 -11.62 -14.56 7.24
N SER A 32 -12.87 -14.40 7.69
CA SER A 32 -13.26 -13.21 8.43
C SER A 32 -12.60 -13.22 9.81
N GLY A 33 -11.86 -12.16 10.13
CA GLY A 33 -11.13 -12.03 11.40
C GLY A 33 -9.65 -12.37 11.31
N ASP A 34 -9.19 -12.95 10.20
CA ASP A 34 -7.77 -13.21 9.98
C ASP A 34 -7.00 -11.92 9.66
N ASP A 35 -5.76 -11.86 10.15
CA ASP A 35 -4.77 -10.92 9.64
C ASP A 35 -4.15 -11.46 8.35
N VAL A 36 -3.92 -10.55 7.40
CA VAL A 36 -3.36 -10.89 6.09
C VAL A 36 -2.11 -10.09 5.81
N ILE A 37 -1.13 -10.75 5.22
CA ILE A 37 0.07 -10.09 4.69
C ILE A 37 -0.12 -9.90 3.20
N LEU A 38 0.02 -8.66 2.73
CA LEU A 38 0.07 -8.33 1.31
C LEU A 38 1.55 -8.17 0.90
N PRO A 39 2.21 -9.22 0.37
CA PRO A 39 3.63 -9.14 0.04
C PRO A 39 3.83 -8.30 -1.23
N CYS A 40 4.83 -7.43 -1.20
CA CYS A 40 5.37 -6.76 -2.36
C CYS A 40 6.87 -6.58 -2.19
N HIS A 41 7.63 -6.46 -3.25
CA HIS A 41 9.05 -6.12 -3.16
C HIS A 41 9.49 -5.29 -4.36
N LEU A 42 10.64 -4.62 -4.23
CA LEU A 42 11.24 -3.86 -5.30
C LEU A 42 12.22 -4.68 -6.13
N LYS A 43 12.29 -4.35 -7.42
CA LYS A 43 13.36 -4.78 -8.31
C LYS A 43 13.99 -3.55 -8.99
N PRO A 44 15.31 -3.29 -8.78
CA PRO A 44 16.21 -3.96 -7.83
C PRO A 44 15.83 -3.68 -6.36
N ARG A 45 16.32 -4.51 -5.43
CA ARG A 45 16.12 -4.31 -3.99
C ARG A 45 17.09 -3.25 -3.45
N PHE A 46 16.59 -2.33 -2.64
CA PHE A 46 17.37 -1.31 -1.93
C PHE A 46 16.58 -0.80 -0.73
N ASP A 47 17.21 -0.01 0.15
CA ASP A 47 16.56 0.57 1.32
C ASP A 47 15.47 1.58 0.92
N VAL A 48 14.22 1.29 1.32
CA VAL A 48 13.04 2.12 1.02
C VAL A 48 12.50 2.88 2.23
N GLN A 49 13.17 2.83 3.39
CA GLN A 49 12.65 3.47 4.60
C GLN A 49 12.46 5.00 4.45
N GLY A 50 13.22 5.63 3.53
CA GLY A 50 13.09 7.04 3.19
C GLY A 50 12.08 7.35 2.07
N LEU A 51 11.42 6.35 1.50
CA LEU A 51 10.45 6.52 0.42
C LEU A 51 9.02 6.59 0.96
N THR A 52 8.10 7.07 0.13
CA THR A 52 6.66 6.97 0.39
C THR A 52 6.18 5.56 0.00
N VAL A 53 5.36 4.96 0.86
CA VAL A 53 4.66 3.69 0.59
C VAL A 53 3.16 3.95 0.67
N GLU A 54 2.48 3.65 -0.42
CA GLU A 54 1.04 3.86 -0.55
C GLU A 54 0.35 2.53 -0.87
N TRP A 55 -0.68 2.19 -0.09
CA TRP A 55 -1.66 1.16 -0.44
C TRP A 55 -3.01 1.82 -0.66
N SER A 56 -3.56 1.65 -1.86
CA SER A 56 -4.86 2.19 -2.26
C SER A 56 -5.73 1.12 -2.91
N LYS A 57 -7.05 1.30 -2.81
CA LYS A 57 -7.97 0.46 -3.59
C LYS A 57 -7.93 0.95 -5.03
N PRO A 58 -7.74 0.07 -6.03
CA PRO A 58 -7.67 0.46 -7.44
C PRO A 58 -8.94 1.17 -7.94
N ASP A 59 -10.08 0.86 -7.30
CA ASP A 59 -11.39 1.39 -7.66
C ASP A 59 -11.72 2.71 -6.95
N LEU A 60 -10.95 3.11 -5.92
CA LEU A 60 -11.07 4.44 -5.30
C LEU A 60 -10.23 5.44 -6.08
N LYS A 61 -10.84 6.02 -7.10
CA LYS A 61 -10.32 7.23 -7.74
C LYS A 61 -11.07 8.43 -7.19
N PRO A 62 -10.38 9.55 -6.88
CA PRO A 62 -11.06 10.77 -6.49
C PRO A 62 -12.05 11.18 -7.59
N ASP A 63 -13.23 11.63 -7.19
CA ASP A 63 -14.24 12.11 -8.14
C ASP A 63 -13.69 13.34 -8.87
N PRO A 64 -13.56 13.30 -10.21
CA PRO A 64 -12.99 14.42 -10.97
C PRO A 64 -13.85 15.70 -10.88
N SER A 65 -15.11 15.59 -10.48
CA SER A 65 -16.02 16.72 -10.28
C SER A 65 -15.94 17.33 -8.87
N ASP A 66 -15.50 16.56 -7.88
CA ASP A 66 -15.26 17.03 -6.51
C ASP A 66 -13.77 17.24 -6.27
N ARG A 67 -13.30 18.47 -6.51
CA ARG A 67 -11.90 18.86 -6.27
C ARG A 67 -11.48 18.80 -4.79
N LEU A 68 -12.45 18.71 -3.87
CA LEU A 68 -12.19 18.54 -2.44
C LEU A 68 -12.17 17.06 -2.03
N SER A 69 -12.56 16.15 -2.93
CA SER A 69 -12.48 14.71 -2.73
C SER A 69 -11.02 14.34 -2.46
N ARG A 70 -10.75 14.00 -1.20
CA ARG A 70 -9.43 13.56 -0.78
C ARG A 70 -9.23 12.12 -1.25
N VAL A 71 -8.04 11.85 -1.76
CA VAL A 71 -7.59 10.47 -1.94
C VAL A 71 -7.45 9.86 -0.55
N GLU A 72 -8.22 8.81 -0.27
CA GLU A 72 -8.06 8.01 0.94
C GLU A 72 -7.24 6.75 0.64
N TYR A 73 -6.39 6.37 1.59
CA TYR A 73 -5.49 5.24 1.46
C TYR A 73 -5.89 4.11 2.43
N VAL A 74 -5.61 2.87 2.06
CA VAL A 74 -5.64 1.73 2.99
C VAL A 74 -4.49 1.84 4.00
N HIS A 75 -3.32 2.25 3.52
CA HIS A 75 -2.15 2.54 4.34
C HIS A 75 -1.30 3.62 3.65
N LEU A 76 -0.76 4.56 4.43
CA LEU A 76 0.15 5.59 3.93
C LEU A 76 1.32 5.74 4.91
N TYR A 77 2.52 5.58 4.38
CA TYR A 77 3.78 5.88 5.06
C TYR A 77 4.53 6.91 4.24
N ARG A 78 4.91 8.03 4.87
CA ARG A 78 5.63 9.15 4.25
C ARG A 78 6.48 9.82 5.32
N ASP A 79 7.61 10.41 4.92
CA ASP A 79 8.50 11.14 5.83
C ASP A 79 8.92 10.32 7.06
N ARG A 80 9.11 9.02 6.84
CA ARG A 80 9.50 8.02 7.85
C ARG A 80 8.46 7.72 8.93
N GLN A 81 7.20 8.03 8.68
CA GLN A 81 6.11 7.82 9.62
C GLN A 81 4.83 7.37 8.91
N GLU A 82 3.98 6.66 9.63
CA GLU A 82 2.61 6.43 9.19
C GLU A 82 1.84 7.76 9.19
N VAL A 83 0.92 7.94 8.23
CA VAL A 83 0.07 9.13 8.09
C VAL A 83 -1.40 8.72 8.28
N PRO A 84 -1.92 8.70 9.53
CA PRO A 84 -3.25 8.18 9.80
C PRO A 84 -4.39 9.06 9.26
N ASP A 85 -4.17 10.37 9.15
CA ASP A 85 -5.19 11.36 8.74
C ASP A 85 -5.67 11.20 7.29
N MET A 86 -4.93 10.45 6.46
CA MET A 86 -5.30 10.14 5.08
C MET A 86 -5.75 8.69 4.90
N LYS A 87 -5.85 7.91 5.98
CA LYS A 87 -6.33 6.54 5.92
C LYS A 87 -7.85 6.51 5.89
N MET A 88 -8.39 5.59 5.10
CA MET A 88 -9.80 5.22 5.15
C MET A 88 -10.17 4.80 6.57
N ALA A 89 -11.27 5.33 7.11
CA ALA A 89 -11.69 5.06 8.48
C ALA A 89 -11.82 3.55 8.81
N SER A 90 -12.18 2.73 7.83
CA SER A 90 -12.31 1.27 7.98
C SER A 90 -10.97 0.50 8.13
N TYR A 91 -9.84 1.14 7.84
CA TYR A 91 -8.48 0.58 7.93
C TYR A 91 -7.62 1.25 9.00
N PHE A 92 -8.17 2.24 9.72
CA PHE A 92 -7.49 2.88 10.83
C PHE A 92 -7.13 1.85 11.91
N ARG A 93 -5.85 1.80 12.33
CA ARG A 93 -5.30 0.81 13.27
C ARG A 93 -5.46 -0.67 12.87
N ARG A 94 -5.63 -0.95 11.57
CA ARG A 94 -5.78 -2.32 11.04
C ARG A 94 -4.72 -2.70 10.00
N THR A 95 -3.73 -1.84 9.81
CA THR A 95 -2.64 -2.08 8.85
C THR A 95 -1.33 -1.60 9.46
N GLU A 96 -0.26 -2.32 9.17
CA GLU A 96 1.10 -2.04 9.63
C GLU A 96 2.11 -2.37 8.52
N LEU A 97 3.30 -1.77 8.60
CA LEU A 97 4.42 -2.07 7.72
C LEU A 97 5.53 -2.78 8.50
N PHE A 98 6.16 -3.76 7.85
CA PHE A 98 7.33 -4.43 8.38
C PHE A 98 8.58 -3.55 8.19
N MET A 99 8.86 -2.68 9.16
CA MET A 99 9.95 -1.69 9.08
C MET A 99 11.33 -2.29 8.76
N ASP A 100 11.60 -3.51 9.26
CA ASP A 100 12.86 -4.21 8.98
C ASP A 100 12.94 -4.77 7.55
N ALA A 101 11.80 -5.17 6.97
CA ALA A 101 11.74 -5.62 5.57
C ALA A 101 12.01 -4.47 4.59
N MET A 102 11.60 -3.25 4.94
CA MET A 102 11.84 -2.04 4.13
C MET A 102 13.32 -1.72 3.93
N LYS A 103 14.20 -2.05 4.89
CA LYS A 103 15.66 -1.87 4.73
C LYS A 103 16.23 -2.64 3.54
N HIS A 104 15.50 -3.67 3.10
CA HIS A 104 15.89 -4.59 2.04
C HIS A 104 14.98 -4.50 0.80
N GLY A 105 14.07 -3.52 0.74
CA GLY A 105 13.16 -3.33 -0.40
C GLY A 105 12.14 -4.45 -0.57
N ASN A 106 11.66 -4.99 0.55
CA ASN A 106 10.67 -6.07 0.64
C ASN A 106 9.35 -5.57 1.25
#